data_AF-A0AAN6SXQ8-F1
#
_entry.id   AF-A0AAN6SXQ8-F1
#
_cell.length_a   1.000
_cell.length_b   1.000
_cell.length_c   1.000
_cell.angle_alpha   90.00
_cell.angle_beta   90.00
_cell.angle_gamma   90.00
#
_symmetry.space_group_name_H-M   'P 1'
#
loop_
_entity.id
_entity.type
_entity.pdbx_description
1 polymer ?
#
loop_
_entity_poly.entity_id
_entity_poly.type
_entity_poly.pdbx_seq_one_letter_code
_entity_poly.pdbx_strand_id
1 'polypeptide(L)'
;MEVCADNSQPFRKEELTKTSNFFDDAESAPWTVDGCGQRVYWKGCFIIEYEGEEVIARHEVCDGEGKVERGTKLYFGGGKVKEE
;
A
#
# COMPACT_ATOMS: atom_id res chain seq x y z
N MET A 1 1.03 1.61 -19.71
CA MET A 1 1.41 1.90 -18.32
C MET A 1 0.09 1.97 -17.58
N GLU A 2 -0.34 0.85 -17.00
CA GLU A 2 -1.63 0.75 -16.31
C GLU A 2 -1.50 1.42 -14.95
N VAL A 3 -2.15 2.57 -14.82
CA VAL A 3 -2.25 3.31 -13.57
C VAL A 3 -3.43 2.74 -12.79
N CYS A 4 -3.16 2.25 -11.57
CA CYS A 4 -4.12 1.58 -10.70
C CYS A 4 -5.08 2.56 -9.99
N ALA A 5 -5.38 3.69 -10.62
CA ALA A 5 -6.17 4.78 -10.05
C ALA A 5 -7.66 4.42 -10.09
N ASP A 6 -8.13 3.69 -9.09
CA ASP A 6 -9.55 3.54 -8.81
C ASP A 6 -9.98 4.59 -7.78
N ASN A 7 -10.83 5.53 -8.20
CA ASN A 7 -11.22 6.72 -7.43
C ASN A 7 -12.52 6.48 -6.63
N SER A 8 -12.87 5.23 -6.32
CA SER A 8 -14.16 4.88 -5.72
C SER A 8 -14.10 4.16 -4.37
N GLN A 9 -12.94 4.05 -3.69
CA GLN A 9 -12.76 3.18 -2.51
C GLN A 9 -11.78 3.73 -1.41
N PRO A 10 -11.86 3.21 -0.16
CA PRO A 10 -11.56 3.93 1.11
C PRO A 10 -10.09 4.24 1.41
N PHE A 11 -9.13 3.60 0.73
CA PHE A 11 -7.74 4.04 0.72
C PHE A 11 -7.37 4.57 -0.67
N ARG A 12 -6.90 5.82 -0.70
CA ARG A 12 -6.52 6.49 -1.94
C ARG A 12 -5.07 6.18 -2.28
N LYS A 13 -4.87 5.33 -3.29
CA LYS A 13 -3.57 5.09 -3.92
C LYS A 13 -3.17 6.26 -4.81
N GLU A 14 -1.91 6.64 -4.73
CA GLU A 14 -1.25 7.67 -5.53
C GLU A 14 -0.10 7.05 -6.32
N GLU A 15 0.34 7.72 -7.39
CA GLU A 15 1.51 7.29 -8.16
C GLU A 15 2.77 7.36 -7.29
N LEU A 16 3.59 6.31 -7.35
CA LEU A 16 4.83 6.24 -6.59
C LEU A 16 5.80 7.34 -7.03
N THR A 17 6.12 8.25 -6.11
CA THR A 17 7.05 9.36 -6.36
C THR A 17 8.51 9.01 -6.05
N LYS A 18 8.72 7.96 -5.23
CA LYS A 18 10.04 7.53 -4.77
C LYS A 18 10.71 6.60 -5.79
N THR A 19 12.02 6.72 -5.94
CA THR A 19 12.81 5.87 -6.84
C THR A 19 13.17 4.54 -6.16
N SER A 20 13.68 3.57 -6.94
CA SER A 20 14.06 2.24 -6.44
C SER A 20 15.01 2.28 -5.24
N ASN A 21 15.94 3.23 -5.18
CA ASN A 21 16.92 3.34 -4.11
C ASN A 21 16.28 3.68 -2.75
N PHE A 22 15.08 4.27 -2.75
CA PHE A 22 14.33 4.51 -1.52
C PHE A 22 13.95 3.20 -0.79
N PHE A 23 13.88 2.11 -1.54
CA PHE A 23 13.51 0.79 -1.05
C PHE A 23 14.73 -0.13 -0.81
N ASP A 24 15.95 0.38 -0.85
CA ASP A 24 17.14 -0.45 -0.61
C ASP A 24 17.15 -1.03 0.82
N ASP A 25 16.66 -0.26 1.78
CA ASP A 25 16.48 -0.65 3.18
C ASP A 25 15.04 -1.05 3.54
N ALA A 26 14.14 -1.15 2.56
CA ALA A 26 12.73 -1.45 2.82
C ALA A 26 12.49 -2.92 3.21
N GLU A 27 11.52 -3.10 4.10
CA GLU A 27 11.00 -4.42 4.47
C GLU A 27 10.40 -5.11 3.25
N SER A 28 10.58 -6.44 3.19
CA SER A 28 10.01 -7.27 2.12
C SER A 28 8.70 -7.86 2.59
N ALA A 29 7.74 -7.99 1.67
CA ALA A 29 6.43 -8.54 2.01
C ALA A 29 6.53 -10.05 2.38
N PRO A 30 5.58 -10.61 3.16
CA PRO A 30 4.33 -9.97 3.59
C PRO A 30 4.54 -8.91 4.67
N TRP A 31 3.83 -7.79 4.54
CA TRP A 31 3.87 -6.69 5.50
C TRP A 31 2.45 -6.20 5.79
N THR A 32 2.11 -5.99 7.05
CA THR A 32 0.79 -5.48 7.44
C THR A 32 0.96 -4.12 8.10
N VAL A 33 0.17 -3.15 7.64
CA VAL A 33 0.15 -1.80 8.15
C VAL A 33 -1.19 -1.54 8.82
N ASP A 34 -1.16 -1.24 10.11
CA ASP A 34 -2.27 -0.66 10.84
C ASP A 34 -2.21 0.87 10.70
N GLY A 35 -3.23 1.43 10.05
CA GLY A 35 -3.34 2.86 9.79
C GLY A 35 -3.33 3.69 11.07
N CYS A 36 -2.40 4.63 11.14
CA CYS A 36 -2.30 5.66 12.18
C CYS A 36 -2.11 7.06 11.58
N GLY A 37 -2.26 7.22 10.26
CA GLY A 37 -2.02 8.46 9.53
C GLY A 37 -0.63 8.57 8.90
N GLN A 38 0.19 7.52 8.97
CA GLN A 38 1.48 7.41 8.29
C GLN A 38 1.34 7.32 6.77
N ARG A 39 2.41 7.64 6.04
CA ARG A 39 2.47 7.43 4.59
C ARG A 39 3.20 6.12 4.32
N VAL A 40 2.66 5.34 3.39
CA VAL A 40 3.23 4.05 2.98
C VAL A 40 3.56 4.11 1.50
N TYR A 41 4.71 3.52 1.16
CA TYR A 41 5.23 3.38 -0.18
C TYR A 41 5.40 1.89 -0.47
N TRP A 42 4.99 1.44 -1.65
CA TRP A 42 5.12 0.04 -2.04
C TRP A 42 5.56 -0.09 -3.50
N LYS A 43 6.26 -1.18 -3.77
CA LYS A 43 6.74 -1.53 -5.10
C LYS A 43 6.59 -3.02 -5.35
N GLY A 44 5.86 -3.38 -6.40
CA GLY A 44 5.60 -4.76 -6.81
C GLY A 44 4.74 -5.51 -5.79
N CYS A 45 3.78 -4.82 -5.16
CA CYS A 45 2.93 -5.41 -4.13
C CYS A 45 1.49 -5.53 -4.61
N PHE A 46 0.84 -6.66 -4.32
CA PHE A 46 -0.62 -6.69 -4.25
C PHE A 46 -1.04 -6.21 -2.85
N ILE A 47 -2.23 -5.60 -2.76
CA ILE A 47 -2.73 -5.02 -1.52
C ILE A 47 -4.09 -5.63 -1.19
N ILE A 48 -4.31 -5.95 0.08
CA ILE A 48 -5.63 -6.32 0.60
C ILE A 48 -5.99 -5.30 1.68
N GLU A 49 -7.13 -4.65 1.52
CA GLU A 49 -7.64 -3.69 2.51
C GLU A 49 -8.66 -4.36 3.42
N TYR A 50 -8.58 -4.02 4.70
CA TYR A 50 -9.46 -4.53 5.74
C TYR A 50 -10.14 -3.41 6.51
N GLU A 51 -11.42 -3.62 6.83
CA GLU A 51 -12.15 -2.91 7.88
C GLU A 51 -12.41 -3.90 9.01
N GLY A 52 -11.69 -3.74 10.13
CA GLY A 52 -11.67 -4.76 11.18
C GLY A 52 -11.01 -6.07 10.68
N GLU A 53 -11.81 -7.14 10.58
CA GLU A 53 -11.39 -8.45 10.07
C GLU A 53 -11.93 -8.75 8.66
N GLU A 54 -12.78 -7.88 8.11
CA GLU A 54 -13.41 -8.07 6.82
C GLU A 54 -12.58 -7.49 5.69
N VAL A 55 -12.42 -8.24 4.59
CA VAL A 55 -11.75 -7.75 3.38
C VAL A 55 -12.72 -6.88 2.59
N ILE A 56 -12.38 -5.61 2.41
CA ILE A 56 -13.22 -4.64 1.70
C ILE A 56 -12.74 -4.38 0.27
N ALA A 57 -11.43 -4.55 0.01
CA ALA A 57 -10.85 -4.34 -1.31
C ALA A 57 -9.61 -5.21 -1.54
N ARG A 58 -9.34 -5.51 -2.81
CA ARG A 58 -8.13 -6.18 -3.27
C ARG A 58 -7.58 -5.42 -4.46
N HIS A 59 -6.29 -5.14 -4.42
CA HIS A 59 -5.56 -4.47 -5.48
C HIS A 59 -4.54 -5.44 -6.05
N GLU A 60 -4.53 -5.53 -7.38
CA GLU A 60 -3.53 -6.31 -8.10
C GLU A 60 -2.11 -5.75 -7.87
N VAL A 61 -1.11 -6.53 -8.28
CA VAL A 61 0.29 -6.18 -8.10
C VAL A 61 0.58 -4.84 -8.76
N CYS A 62 0.98 -3.86 -7.97
CA CYS A 62 1.25 -2.51 -8.40
C CYS A 62 2.34 -1.83 -7.58
N ASP A 63 2.75 -0.67 -8.08
CA ASP A 63 3.60 0.29 -7.39
C ASP A 63 2.73 1.48 -6.99
N GLY A 64 3.02 2.10 -5.85
CA GLY A 64 2.27 3.27 -5.43
C GLY A 64 2.68 3.79 -4.07
N GLU A 65 2.02 4.87 -3.68
CA GLU A 65 2.11 5.43 -2.34
C GLU A 65 0.74 5.90 -1.87
N GLY A 66 0.57 6.07 -0.56
CA GLY A 66 -0.67 6.55 -0.01
C GLY A 66 -0.62 6.74 1.50
N LYS A 67 -1.48 7.61 2.00
CA LYS A 67 -1.64 7.83 3.44
C LYS A 67 -2.65 6.84 4.00
N VAL A 68 -2.26 6.10 5.03
CA VAL A 68 -3.12 5.09 5.65
C VAL A 68 -3.75 5.69 6.90
N GLU A 69 -5.00 6.11 6.78
CA GLU A 69 -5.74 6.76 7.86
C GLU A 69 -6.05 5.80 9.01
N ARG A 70 -6.31 6.38 10.19
CA ARG A 70 -6.58 5.60 11.39
C ARG A 70 -7.82 4.72 11.22
N GLY A 71 -7.66 3.43 11.48
CA GLY A 71 -8.74 2.43 11.38
C GLY A 71 -8.74 1.63 10.08
N THR A 72 -7.92 2.01 9.09
CA THR A 72 -7.67 1.18 7.91
C THR A 72 -6.55 0.19 8.21
N LYS A 73 -6.70 -1.07 7.80
CA LYS A 73 -5.62 -2.05 7.81
C LYS A 73 -5.29 -2.47 6.39
N LEU A 74 -4.01 -2.42 6.03
CA LEU A 74 -3.52 -2.84 4.72
C LEU A 74 -2.58 -4.04 4.88
N TYR A 75 -2.79 -5.06 4.08
CA TYR A 75 -1.84 -6.14 3.89
C TYR A 75 -1.18 -5.99 2.53
N PHE A 76 0.15 -5.99 2.52
CA PHE A 76 0.96 -5.96 1.33
C PHE A 76 1.62 -7.34 1.16
N GLY A 77 1.50 -7.90 -0.04
CA GLY A 77 2.15 -9.17 -0.40
C GLY A 77 3.03 -9.03 -1.65
N GLY A 78 4.13 -9.79 -1.71
CA GLY A 78 5.07 -9.76 -2.83
C GLY A 78 6.31 -8.88 -2.58
N GLY A 79 6.37 -7.71 -3.21
CA GLY A 79 7.56 -6.87 -3.32
C GLY A 79 8.03 -6.16 -2.04
N LYS A 80 8.27 -4.85 -2.11
CA LYS A 80 8.87 -4.06 -1.02
C LYS A 80 7.92 -2.99 -0.49
N VAL A 81 7.95 -2.77 0.83
CA VAL A 81 7.08 -1.81 1.52
C VAL A 81 7.91 -0.96 2.48
N LYS A 82 7.60 0.33 2.56
CA LYS A 82 8.25 1.27 3.47
C LYS A 82 7.24 2.27 4.03
N GLU A 83 7.34 2.53 5.32
CA GLU A 83 6.46 3.42 6.07
C GLU A 83 7.26 4.67 6.53
N GLU A 84 6.62 5.85 6.51
CA GLU A 84 7.15 7.12 7.06
C GLU A 84 6.15 7.75 8.04
#